data_AF-A0A8J5ZL23-F1
#
_entry.id   AF-A0A8J5ZL23-F1
#
_cell.length_a   1.000
_cell.length_b   1.000
_cell.length_c   1.000
_cell.angle_alpha   90.00
_cell.angle_beta   90.00
_cell.angle_gamma   90.00
#
_symmetry.space_group_name_H-M   'P 1'
#
loop_
_entity.id
_entity.type
_entity.pdbx_description
1 polymer ?
#
loop_
_entity_poly.entity_id
_entity_poly.type
_entity_poly.pdbx_seq_one_letter_code
_entity_poly.pdbx_strand_id
1 'polypeptide(L)'
;MPAPWTSRAPSVSPSGRSINLSIHPWGSAMATFSRQEFFQQLLQGCLLPTAQQGLDQIWLLLAICLACRLLWRLGLPSYLKHASTVAGGFFSLYHFFQLHMVWVVLLSLLCYLVLFLCRHSSHRGVFLSVTILIYLLMGEMHMVDTVTWHKMRGAQMIVAMKAVSLGFDLDRGEVGAVPSPVQFMGYLYFVGTIVFGPWISFHSYLQAVQGHPLSRQWLQKVARSLALALLCLVLSTCVGPYLFPYFIPLDGDRLLRKWLRAYESAVSFHFSNYFVGFLSEATATLAGAGFTEEKDHLEWDLTVSKPLNVELPRSMVEVVTSWNLPMSHWLNNYVFKNALRLGTFSAVLVTYAASALLHGLGVRALNLLFGALAIFHLAYLGSLFDVDVDDTTEEQVRWGPGLGITKGRCGQLVGAGLYLAQPMLLNPSFSLHSG
;
A
#
# COMPACT_ATOMS: atom_id res chain seq x y z
N MET A 1 52.47 41.05 -40.28
CA MET A 1 51.70 41.09 -39.01
C MET A 1 51.07 39.71 -38.80
N PRO A 2 51.00 39.21 -37.57
CA PRO A 2 51.08 37.78 -37.26
C PRO A 2 49.72 37.07 -37.21
N ALA A 3 49.77 35.74 -37.17
CA ALA A 3 48.76 34.82 -36.59
C ALA A 3 49.21 34.46 -35.14
N PRO A 4 48.63 33.50 -34.38
CA PRO A 4 47.23 33.05 -34.11
C PRO A 4 46.91 32.87 -32.58
N TRP A 5 45.72 32.30 -32.24
CA TRP A 5 45.29 31.56 -30.99
C TRP A 5 44.39 32.22 -29.90
N THR A 6 43.28 31.50 -29.60
CA THR A 6 42.64 31.14 -28.30
C THR A 6 41.74 32.05 -27.45
N SER A 7 40.50 31.55 -27.25
CA SER A 7 39.64 31.42 -26.05
C SER A 7 39.69 32.43 -24.88
N ARG A 8 38.52 33.04 -24.58
CA ARG A 8 37.88 33.05 -23.24
C ARG A 8 36.50 33.73 -23.26
N ALA A 9 35.48 33.06 -22.73
CA ALA A 9 34.20 33.67 -22.34
C ALA A 9 34.26 34.08 -20.85
N PRO A 10 33.62 35.19 -20.44
CA PRO A 10 33.75 35.75 -19.09
C PRO A 10 32.83 35.08 -18.06
N SER A 11 33.34 35.03 -16.83
CA SER A 11 32.70 34.50 -15.61
C SER A 11 31.69 35.47 -15.00
N VAL A 12 30.50 34.98 -14.65
CA VAL A 12 29.54 35.65 -13.76
C VAL A 12 29.22 34.72 -12.59
N SER A 13 29.47 35.21 -11.38
CA SER A 13 29.27 34.54 -10.09
C SER A 13 27.80 34.53 -9.65
N PRO A 14 27.27 33.44 -9.09
CA PRO A 14 26.06 33.46 -8.29
C PRO A 14 26.42 33.50 -6.79
N SER A 15 25.96 34.56 -6.10
CA SER A 15 25.97 34.67 -4.65
C SER A 15 24.97 33.70 -4.02
N GLY A 16 25.41 32.48 -3.74
CA GLY A 16 24.72 31.54 -2.85
C GLY A 16 25.40 31.53 -1.49
N ARG A 17 24.66 31.83 -0.41
CA ARG A 17 25.13 31.53 0.96
C ARG A 17 25.19 30.00 1.11
N SER A 18 26.38 29.44 0.95
CA SER A 18 26.71 28.10 1.39
C SER A 18 26.86 28.11 2.91
N ILE A 19 25.94 27.47 3.62
CA ILE A 19 26.15 27.07 5.01
C ILE A 19 27.08 25.85 4.95
N ASN A 20 28.37 26.06 5.19
CA ASN A 20 29.33 24.98 5.40
C ASN A 20 28.97 24.24 6.69
N LEU A 21 28.24 23.13 6.58
CA LEU A 21 28.23 22.11 7.63
C LEU A 21 29.52 21.30 7.51
N SER A 22 30.48 21.59 8.38
CA SER A 22 31.67 20.78 8.62
C SER A 22 31.25 19.37 9.06
N ILE A 23 31.33 18.41 8.15
CA ILE A 23 31.15 16.99 8.42
C ILE A 23 32.43 16.51 9.13
N HIS A 24 32.37 16.32 10.45
CA HIS A 24 33.43 15.63 11.17
C HIS A 24 33.46 14.13 10.80
N PRO A 25 34.64 13.50 10.68
CA PRO A 25 34.76 12.09 10.34
C PRO A 25 34.27 11.24 11.52
N TRP A 26 33.20 10.46 11.31
CA TRP A 26 32.68 9.51 12.28
C TRP A 26 33.58 8.25 12.32
N GLY A 27 34.68 8.36 13.04
CA GLY A 27 35.50 7.26 13.51
C GLY A 27 35.97 7.60 14.91
N SER A 28 35.78 6.70 15.87
CA SER A 28 36.20 6.81 17.27
C SER A 28 35.58 7.94 18.11
N ALA A 29 34.27 7.84 18.38
CA ALA A 29 33.63 8.19 19.66
C ALA A 29 32.10 8.08 19.48
N MET A 30 31.51 6.93 19.82
CA MET A 30 30.11 6.97 20.26
C MET A 30 30.16 7.61 21.66
N ALA A 31 30.20 8.95 21.68
CA ALA A 31 29.90 9.69 22.90
C ALA A 31 28.52 9.20 23.36
N THR A 32 28.45 8.70 24.59
CA THR A 32 27.19 8.35 25.24
C THR A 32 26.35 9.61 25.31
N PHE A 33 25.49 9.85 24.32
CA PHE A 33 24.53 10.94 24.33
C PHE A 33 23.81 10.93 25.68
N SER A 34 23.73 12.09 26.33
CA SER A 34 22.82 12.21 27.45
C SER A 34 21.40 11.91 26.93
N ARG A 35 20.55 11.30 27.76
CA ARG A 35 19.17 10.94 27.34
C ARG A 35 18.43 12.16 26.78
N GLN A 36 18.69 13.36 27.32
CA GLN A 36 18.09 14.61 26.85
C GLN A 36 18.53 14.99 25.44
N GLU A 37 19.82 14.91 25.11
CA GLU A 37 20.33 15.22 23.77
C GLU A 37 19.78 14.24 22.73
N PHE A 38 19.65 12.95 23.09
CA PHE A 38 19.05 11.94 22.21
C PHE A 38 17.58 12.27 21.89
N PHE A 39 16.76 12.57 22.90
CA PHE A 39 15.34 12.91 22.67
C PHE A 39 15.18 14.23 21.89
N GLN A 40 16.05 15.22 22.13
CA GLN A 40 16.04 16.46 21.36
C GLN A 40 16.40 16.23 19.89
N GLN A 41 17.43 15.41 19.61
CA GLN A 41 17.80 15.05 18.24
C GLN A 41 16.73 14.22 17.55
N LEU A 42 16.07 13.29 18.25
CA LEU A 42 14.96 12.52 17.69
C LEU A 42 13.77 13.43 17.33
N LEU A 43 13.44 14.37 18.21
CA LEU A 43 12.33 15.30 18.03
C LEU A 43 12.58 16.26 16.86
N GLN A 44 13.73 16.95 16.87
CA GLN A 44 14.07 17.98 15.86
C GLN A 44 14.60 17.37 14.56
N GLY A 45 15.31 16.24 14.64
CA GLY A 45 15.97 15.61 13.50
C GLY A 45 15.09 14.64 12.73
N CYS A 46 14.05 14.06 13.34
CA CYS A 46 13.18 13.10 12.66
C CYS A 46 11.69 13.35 12.86
N LEU A 47 11.21 13.46 14.10
CA LEU A 47 9.77 13.46 14.37
C LEU A 47 9.04 14.65 13.72
N LEU A 48 9.52 15.87 13.97
CA LEU A 48 8.89 17.08 13.45
C LEU A 48 8.98 17.16 11.90
N PRO A 49 10.15 16.95 11.26
CA PRO A 49 10.23 16.91 9.80
C PRO A 49 9.34 15.84 9.17
N THR A 50 9.30 14.62 9.73
CA THR A 50 8.48 13.52 9.22
C THR A 50 6.99 13.83 9.35
N ALA A 51 6.55 14.38 10.49
CA ALA A 51 5.15 14.77 10.69
C ALA A 51 4.73 15.88 9.71
N GLN A 52 5.59 16.88 9.52
CA GLN A 52 5.34 17.98 8.60
C GLN A 52 5.28 17.49 7.15
N GLN A 53 6.25 16.67 6.72
CA GLN A 53 6.24 16.07 5.38
C GLN A 53 5.01 15.19 5.16
N GLY A 54 4.62 14.40 6.15
CA GLY A 54 3.40 13.59 6.09
C GLY A 54 2.15 14.46 5.90
N LEU A 55 2.03 15.55 6.67
CA LEU A 55 0.93 16.50 6.56
C LEU A 55 0.92 17.21 5.20
N ASP A 56 2.08 17.70 4.74
CA ASP A 56 2.23 18.40 3.45
C ASP A 56 1.77 17.53 2.27
N GLN A 57 1.94 16.20 2.37
CA GLN A 57 1.48 15.26 1.34
C GLN A 57 -0.02 14.95 1.40
N ILE A 58 -0.66 14.99 2.58
CA ILE A 58 -2.04 14.48 2.75
C ILE A 58 -3.08 15.56 3.03
N TRP A 59 -2.68 16.78 3.43
CA TRP A 59 -3.62 17.80 3.90
C TRP A 59 -4.67 18.14 2.85
N LEU A 60 -4.27 18.20 1.57
CA LEU A 60 -5.18 18.53 0.47
C LEU A 60 -6.24 17.44 0.29
N LEU A 61 -5.85 16.17 0.40
CA LEU A 61 -6.79 15.05 0.35
C LEU A 61 -7.79 15.11 1.51
N LEU A 62 -7.32 15.38 2.73
CA LEU A 62 -8.17 15.54 3.91
C LEU A 62 -9.14 16.71 3.74
N ALA A 63 -8.67 17.84 3.21
CA ALA A 63 -9.48 19.02 2.95
C ALA A 63 -10.59 18.72 1.92
N ILE A 64 -10.29 18.01 0.83
CA ILE A 64 -11.28 17.65 -0.18
C ILE A 64 -12.29 16.65 0.38
N CYS A 65 -11.85 15.67 1.18
CA CYS A 65 -12.75 14.72 1.84
C CYS A 65 -13.75 15.45 2.74
N LEU A 66 -13.26 16.37 3.57
CA LEU A 66 -14.10 17.19 4.45
C LEU A 66 -15.03 18.10 3.64
N ALA A 67 -14.52 18.78 2.62
CA ALA A 67 -15.31 19.65 1.76
C ALA A 67 -16.45 18.88 1.07
N CYS A 68 -16.16 17.70 0.50
CA CYS A 68 -17.17 16.82 -0.09
C CYS A 68 -18.23 16.40 0.94
N ARG A 69 -17.80 16.04 2.16
CA ARG A 69 -18.73 15.66 3.24
C ARG A 69 -19.64 16.82 3.64
N LEU A 70 -19.11 18.04 3.75
CA LEU A 70 -19.89 19.24 4.05
C LEU A 70 -20.86 19.59 2.91
N LEU A 71 -20.46 19.42 1.65
CA LEU A 71 -21.33 19.64 0.50
C LEU A 71 -22.56 18.72 0.51
N TRP A 72 -22.42 17.45 0.92
CA TRP A 72 -23.56 16.53 0.98
C TRP A 72 -24.59 16.87 2.06
N ARG A 73 -24.21 17.70 3.04
CA ARG A 73 -25.11 18.22 4.08
C ARG A 73 -26.03 19.33 3.57
N LEU A 74 -25.71 19.97 2.44
CA LEU A 74 -26.49 21.07 1.86
C LEU A 74 -27.77 20.62 1.15
N GLY A 75 -28.21 19.36 1.31
CA GLY A 75 -29.45 18.86 0.71
C GLY A 75 -29.44 18.81 -0.82
N LEU A 76 -28.26 18.75 -1.44
CA LEU A 76 -28.12 18.77 -2.90
C LEU A 76 -28.79 17.55 -3.57
N PRO A 77 -29.32 17.71 -4.81
CA PRO A 77 -29.76 16.60 -5.65
C PRO A 77 -28.70 15.49 -5.77
N SER A 78 -29.15 14.24 -5.80
CA SER A 78 -28.27 13.06 -5.84
C SER A 78 -27.24 13.10 -6.97
N TYR A 79 -27.64 13.53 -8.17
CA TYR A 79 -26.74 13.70 -9.31
C TYR A 79 -25.57 14.64 -9.02
N LEU A 80 -25.83 15.78 -8.38
CA LEU A 80 -24.79 16.76 -8.05
C LEU A 80 -23.82 16.23 -6.98
N LYS A 81 -24.31 15.42 -6.03
CA LYS A 81 -23.45 14.77 -5.04
C LYS A 81 -22.51 13.75 -5.70
N HIS A 82 -23.01 12.96 -6.65
CA HIS A 82 -22.18 12.04 -7.43
C HIS A 82 -21.18 12.80 -8.32
N ALA A 83 -21.62 13.84 -9.04
CA ALA A 83 -20.74 14.67 -9.85
C ALA A 83 -19.64 15.36 -9.02
N SER A 84 -19.96 15.83 -7.81
CA SER A 84 -18.96 16.40 -6.91
C SER A 84 -17.92 15.37 -6.45
N THR A 85 -18.35 14.13 -6.17
CA THR A 85 -17.41 13.05 -5.85
C THR A 85 -16.49 12.72 -7.02
N VAL A 86 -17.02 12.69 -8.24
CA VAL A 86 -16.23 12.48 -9.47
C VAL A 86 -15.19 13.58 -9.62
N ALA A 87 -15.59 14.84 -9.50
CA ALA A 87 -14.69 15.98 -9.63
C ALA A 87 -13.60 15.98 -8.54
N GLY A 88 -13.97 15.78 -7.28
CA GLY A 88 -13.02 15.72 -6.17
C GLY A 88 -12.07 14.52 -6.25
N GLY A 89 -12.55 13.37 -6.71
CA GLY A 89 -11.76 12.16 -6.89
C GLY A 89 -10.80 12.28 -8.05
N PHE A 90 -11.25 12.84 -9.18
CA PHE A 90 -10.41 13.12 -10.34
C PHE A 90 -9.32 14.13 -10.02
N PHE A 91 -9.65 15.20 -9.30
CA PHE A 91 -8.66 16.17 -8.81
C PHE A 91 -7.64 15.52 -7.87
N SER A 92 -8.10 14.65 -6.95
CA SER A 92 -7.20 13.92 -6.04
C SER A 92 -6.27 12.98 -6.81
N LEU A 93 -6.78 12.26 -7.81
CA LEU A 93 -5.98 11.42 -8.69
C LEU A 93 -4.92 12.24 -9.44
N TYR A 94 -5.30 13.40 -9.99
CA TYR A 94 -4.36 14.29 -10.67
C TYR A 94 -3.28 14.82 -9.73
N HIS A 95 -3.66 15.21 -8.51
CA HIS A 95 -2.70 15.72 -7.53
C HIS A 95 -1.60 14.69 -7.19
N PHE A 96 -1.99 13.43 -6.94
CA PHE A 96 -1.03 12.38 -6.55
C PHE A 96 -0.30 11.73 -7.73
N PHE A 97 -0.97 11.52 -8.86
CA PHE A 97 -0.45 10.75 -9.99
C PHE A 97 -0.15 11.59 -11.24
N GLN A 98 -0.52 12.87 -11.25
CA GLN A 98 -0.33 13.78 -12.40
C GLN A 98 -0.95 13.17 -13.67
N LEU A 99 -0.24 13.18 -14.80
CA LEU A 99 -0.71 12.59 -16.06
C LEU A 99 -0.86 11.06 -15.99
N HIS A 100 -0.23 10.39 -15.03
CA HIS A 100 -0.33 8.94 -14.89
C HIS A 100 -1.72 8.47 -14.46
N MET A 101 -2.58 9.37 -13.96
CA MET A 101 -3.99 9.04 -13.66
C MET A 101 -4.76 8.51 -14.87
N VAL A 102 -4.30 8.81 -16.11
CA VAL A 102 -4.92 8.36 -17.36
C VAL A 102 -5.11 6.84 -17.36
N TRP A 103 -4.18 6.06 -16.80
CA TRP A 103 -4.32 4.61 -16.74
C TRP A 103 -5.47 4.17 -15.81
N VAL A 104 -5.62 4.81 -14.66
CA VAL A 104 -6.75 4.57 -13.75
C VAL A 104 -8.07 4.94 -14.43
N VAL A 105 -8.07 6.03 -15.19
CA VAL A 105 -9.25 6.50 -15.95
C VAL A 105 -9.61 5.53 -17.07
N LEU A 106 -8.62 5.07 -17.86
CA LEU A 106 -8.81 4.09 -18.92
C LEU A 106 -9.38 2.78 -18.38
N LEU A 107 -8.86 2.28 -17.25
CA LEU A 107 -9.42 1.09 -16.58
C LEU A 107 -10.88 1.31 -16.19
N SER A 108 -11.22 2.48 -15.64
CA SER A 108 -12.58 2.81 -15.21
C SER A 108 -13.56 2.87 -16.40
N LEU A 109 -13.15 3.48 -17.51
CA LEU A 109 -13.92 3.53 -18.75
C LEU A 109 -14.12 2.14 -19.36
N LEU A 110 -13.07 1.33 -19.39
CA LEU A 110 -13.13 -0.06 -19.85
C LEU A 110 -14.10 -0.90 -18.99
N CYS A 111 -14.06 -0.73 -17.67
CA CYS A 111 -14.98 -1.42 -16.76
C CYS A 111 -16.44 -1.07 -17.05
N TYR A 112 -16.75 0.23 -17.22
CA TYR A 112 -18.11 0.66 -17.55
C TYR A 112 -18.56 0.15 -18.92
N LEU A 113 -17.68 0.18 -19.92
CA LEU A 113 -17.95 -0.34 -21.26
C LEU A 113 -18.32 -1.82 -21.20
N VAL A 114 -17.55 -2.64 -20.50
CA VAL A 114 -17.85 -4.08 -20.33
C VAL A 114 -19.19 -4.28 -19.62
N LEU A 115 -19.46 -3.57 -18.52
CA LEU A 115 -20.75 -3.66 -17.82
C LEU A 115 -21.93 -3.26 -18.72
N PHE A 116 -21.75 -2.24 -19.57
CA PHE A 116 -22.78 -1.78 -20.48
C PHE A 116 -23.04 -2.77 -21.64
N LEU A 117 -21.97 -3.33 -22.21
CA LEU A 117 -22.06 -4.35 -23.27
C LEU A 117 -22.68 -5.65 -22.73
N CYS A 118 -22.29 -6.04 -21.52
CA CYS A 118 -22.79 -7.23 -20.84
C CYS A 118 -24.07 -6.98 -20.02
N ARG A 119 -24.78 -5.85 -20.19
CA ARG A 119 -25.89 -5.46 -19.29
C ARG A 119 -27.01 -6.50 -19.17
N HIS A 120 -27.23 -7.28 -20.22
CA HIS A 120 -28.24 -8.34 -20.30
C HIS A 120 -27.68 -9.75 -20.00
N SER A 121 -26.39 -9.87 -19.71
CA SER A 121 -25.74 -11.14 -19.37
C SER A 121 -25.85 -11.43 -17.88
N SER A 122 -25.95 -12.71 -17.52
CA SER A 122 -25.94 -13.18 -16.13
C SER A 122 -24.53 -13.39 -15.54
N HIS A 123 -23.47 -13.09 -16.31
CA HIS A 123 -22.07 -13.33 -15.94
C HIS A 123 -21.22 -12.06 -16.02
N ARG A 124 -21.79 -10.88 -15.72
CA ARG A 124 -21.13 -9.57 -15.82
C ARG A 124 -19.87 -9.51 -14.97
N GLY A 125 -19.93 -10.00 -13.73
CA GLY A 125 -18.80 -10.01 -12.80
C GLY A 125 -17.62 -10.82 -13.30
N VAL A 126 -17.87 -11.96 -13.96
CA VAL A 126 -16.82 -12.82 -14.54
C VAL A 126 -16.13 -12.13 -15.72
N PHE A 127 -16.91 -11.65 -16.70
CA PHE A 127 -16.34 -10.94 -17.86
C PHE A 127 -15.52 -9.72 -17.42
N LEU A 128 -16.07 -8.93 -16.49
CA LEU A 128 -15.38 -7.77 -15.95
C LEU A 128 -14.08 -8.14 -15.23
N SER A 129 -14.09 -9.20 -14.41
CA SER A 129 -12.90 -9.69 -13.71
C SER A 129 -11.80 -10.12 -14.67
N VAL A 130 -12.16 -10.86 -15.74
CA VAL A 130 -11.20 -11.30 -16.77
C VAL A 130 -10.62 -10.10 -17.53
N THR A 131 -11.46 -9.14 -17.93
CA THR A 131 -10.98 -7.93 -18.63
C THR A 131 -10.03 -7.11 -17.76
N ILE A 132 -10.36 -6.90 -16.48
CA ILE A 132 -9.49 -6.18 -15.53
C ILE A 132 -8.18 -6.92 -15.35
N LEU A 133 -8.20 -8.25 -15.20
CA LEU A 133 -6.99 -9.04 -15.05
C LEU A 133 -6.08 -8.91 -16.27
N ILE A 134 -6.63 -9.01 -17.48
CA ILE A 134 -5.87 -8.81 -18.74
C ILE A 134 -5.27 -7.41 -18.77
N TYR A 135 -6.03 -6.38 -18.42
CA TYR A 135 -5.54 -5.00 -18.38
C TYR A 135 -4.36 -4.83 -17.42
N LEU A 136 -4.47 -5.34 -16.18
CA LEU A 136 -3.41 -5.26 -15.18
C LEU A 136 -2.16 -6.06 -15.60
N LEU A 137 -2.35 -7.22 -16.23
CA LEU A 137 -1.25 -8.03 -16.75
C LEU A 137 -0.55 -7.36 -17.94
N MET A 138 -1.30 -6.79 -18.88
CA MET A 138 -0.75 -6.02 -19.99
C MET A 138 0.04 -4.81 -19.47
N GLY A 139 -0.49 -4.09 -18.48
CA GLY A 139 0.21 -2.98 -17.86
C GLY A 139 1.51 -3.41 -17.17
N GLU A 140 1.52 -4.56 -16.51
CA GLU A 140 2.74 -5.10 -15.90
C GLU A 140 3.81 -5.52 -16.92
N MET A 141 3.40 -6.19 -18.00
CA MET A 141 4.35 -6.80 -18.96
C MET A 141 4.80 -5.82 -20.04
N HIS A 142 3.97 -4.84 -20.42
CA HIS A 142 4.23 -3.96 -21.56
C HIS A 142 4.55 -2.51 -21.17
N MET A 143 4.42 -2.10 -19.90
CA MET A 143 4.90 -0.78 -19.47
C MET A 143 6.41 -0.80 -19.22
N VAL A 144 7.12 0.04 -19.96
CA VAL A 144 8.59 0.11 -19.96
C VAL A 144 9.15 0.76 -18.67
N ASP A 145 8.37 1.53 -17.91
CA ASP A 145 8.78 2.05 -16.60
C ASP A 145 8.04 1.40 -15.43
N THR A 146 8.72 0.46 -14.79
CA THR A 146 8.22 -0.21 -13.59
C THR A 146 7.95 0.77 -12.45
N VAL A 147 8.76 1.82 -12.29
CA VAL A 147 8.62 2.76 -11.17
C VAL A 147 7.27 3.47 -11.26
N THR A 148 6.92 3.98 -12.43
CA THR A 148 5.63 4.65 -12.67
C THR A 148 4.44 3.71 -12.47
N TRP A 149 4.51 2.47 -12.98
CA TRP A 149 3.44 1.48 -12.80
C TRP A 149 3.17 1.16 -11.31
N HIS A 150 4.24 0.95 -10.53
CA HIS A 150 4.11 0.65 -9.11
C HIS A 150 3.46 1.79 -8.31
N LYS A 151 3.71 3.06 -8.66
CA LYS A 151 3.09 4.21 -7.98
C LYS A 151 1.57 4.22 -8.08
N MET A 152 1.02 3.89 -9.25
CA MET A 152 -0.44 3.96 -9.49
C MET A 152 -1.16 2.64 -9.23
N ARG A 153 -0.43 1.55 -9.01
CA ARG A 153 -0.97 0.20 -8.80
C ARG A 153 -2.03 0.17 -7.70
N GLY A 154 -1.77 0.82 -6.57
CA GLY A 154 -2.72 0.86 -5.44
C GLY A 154 -4.10 1.41 -5.84
N ALA A 155 -4.14 2.54 -6.56
CA ALA A 155 -5.38 3.13 -7.05
C ALA A 155 -6.10 2.23 -8.08
N GLN A 156 -5.34 1.58 -8.97
CA GLN A 156 -5.90 0.62 -9.93
C GLN A 156 -6.52 -0.60 -9.23
N MET A 157 -5.86 -1.13 -8.20
CA MET A 157 -6.39 -2.24 -7.40
C MET A 157 -7.73 -1.86 -6.74
N ILE A 158 -7.84 -0.66 -6.16
CA ILE A 158 -9.10 -0.20 -5.53
C ILE A 158 -10.22 -0.10 -6.58
N VAL A 159 -9.94 0.49 -7.75
CA VAL A 159 -10.89 0.56 -8.86
C VAL A 159 -11.30 -0.84 -9.33
N ALA A 160 -10.34 -1.75 -9.49
CA ALA A 160 -10.59 -3.14 -9.87
C ALA A 160 -11.50 -3.85 -8.86
N MET A 161 -11.17 -3.81 -7.57
CA MET A 161 -11.96 -4.44 -6.51
C MET A 161 -13.39 -3.89 -6.49
N LYS A 162 -13.55 -2.56 -6.56
CA LYS A 162 -14.86 -1.91 -6.60
C LYS A 162 -15.70 -2.31 -7.81
N ALA A 163 -15.09 -2.28 -8.99
CA ALA A 163 -15.77 -2.63 -10.25
C ALA A 163 -16.20 -4.10 -10.26
N VAL A 164 -15.29 -5.02 -9.88
CA VAL A 164 -15.60 -6.47 -9.77
C VAL A 164 -16.72 -6.71 -8.76
N SER A 165 -16.68 -6.05 -7.61
CA SER A 165 -17.72 -6.17 -6.58
C SER A 165 -19.09 -5.81 -7.16
N LEU A 166 -19.18 -4.64 -7.79
CA LEU A 166 -20.42 -4.18 -8.43
C LEU A 166 -20.89 -5.14 -9.53
N GLY A 167 -19.97 -5.68 -10.34
CA GLY A 167 -20.31 -6.66 -11.36
C GLY A 167 -20.94 -7.93 -10.79
N PHE A 168 -20.42 -8.45 -9.68
CA PHE A 168 -21.00 -9.62 -9.00
C PHE A 168 -22.27 -9.30 -8.22
N ASP A 169 -22.37 -8.13 -7.59
CA ASP A 169 -23.58 -7.68 -6.89
C ASP A 169 -24.75 -7.53 -7.87
N LEU A 170 -24.48 -7.06 -9.09
CA LEU A 170 -25.44 -7.05 -10.20
C LEU A 170 -25.87 -8.47 -10.60
N ASP A 171 -24.93 -9.40 -10.72
CA ASP A 171 -25.22 -10.81 -11.07
C ASP A 171 -26.04 -11.53 -9.99
N ARG A 172 -25.85 -11.16 -8.71
CA ARG A 172 -26.63 -11.68 -7.58
C ARG A 172 -28.02 -11.03 -7.43
N GLY A 173 -28.26 -9.93 -8.14
CA GLY A 173 -29.50 -9.14 -8.00
C GLY A 173 -29.55 -8.27 -6.75
N GLU A 174 -28.43 -8.10 -6.03
CA GLU A 174 -28.32 -7.17 -4.90
C GLU A 174 -28.43 -5.71 -5.37
N VAL A 175 -27.98 -5.44 -6.61
CA VAL A 175 -28.17 -4.16 -7.30
C VAL A 175 -29.12 -4.38 -8.48
N GLY A 176 -30.29 -3.74 -8.44
CA GLY A 176 -31.39 -4.03 -9.38
C GLY A 176 -31.13 -3.67 -10.85
N ALA A 177 -30.22 -2.72 -11.13
CA ALA A 177 -29.87 -2.32 -12.49
C ALA A 177 -28.46 -1.73 -12.55
N VAL A 178 -27.87 -1.71 -13.76
CA VAL A 178 -26.56 -1.07 -13.99
C VAL A 178 -26.66 0.42 -13.62
N PRO A 179 -25.81 0.94 -12.71
CA PRO A 179 -25.84 2.34 -12.32
C PRO A 179 -25.58 3.28 -13.50
N SER A 180 -26.09 4.51 -13.42
CA SER A 180 -25.78 5.55 -14.41
C SER A 180 -24.27 5.82 -14.48
N PRO A 181 -23.73 6.34 -15.61
CA PRO A 181 -22.29 6.61 -15.72
C PRO A 181 -21.76 7.49 -14.58
N VAL A 182 -22.53 8.48 -14.15
CA VAL A 182 -22.12 9.41 -13.08
C VAL A 182 -22.13 8.72 -11.71
N GLN A 183 -23.10 7.85 -11.43
CA GLN A 183 -23.11 7.05 -10.20
C GLN A 183 -21.96 6.04 -10.16
N PHE A 184 -21.71 5.36 -11.27
CA PHE A 184 -20.60 4.42 -11.42
C PHE A 184 -19.25 5.12 -11.23
N MET A 185 -19.01 6.21 -11.95
CA MET A 185 -17.77 6.98 -11.82
C MET A 185 -17.62 7.60 -10.43
N GLY A 186 -18.72 8.07 -9.81
CA GLY A 186 -18.69 8.60 -8.46
C GLY A 186 -18.33 7.53 -7.42
N TYR A 187 -18.79 6.29 -7.61
CA TYR A 187 -18.41 5.16 -6.76
C TYR A 187 -16.93 4.81 -6.90
N LEU A 188 -16.43 4.70 -8.13
CA LEU A 188 -15.01 4.41 -8.36
C LEU A 188 -14.13 5.53 -7.81
N TYR A 189 -14.44 6.79 -8.15
CA TYR A 189 -13.67 7.98 -7.75
C TYR A 189 -14.13 8.59 -6.43
N PHE A 190 -14.74 7.82 -5.55
CA PHE A 190 -15.10 8.31 -4.24
C PHE A 190 -13.84 8.80 -3.50
N VAL A 191 -13.81 10.11 -3.19
CA VAL A 191 -12.62 10.85 -2.74
C VAL A 191 -11.90 10.17 -1.57
N GLY A 192 -12.66 9.73 -0.56
CA GLY A 192 -12.09 9.10 0.64
C GLY A 192 -11.41 7.74 0.39
N THR A 193 -11.58 7.17 -0.80
CA THR A 193 -11.11 5.82 -1.13
C THR A 193 -10.22 5.71 -2.35
N ILE A 194 -10.23 6.65 -3.29
CA ILE A 194 -9.58 6.46 -4.59
C ILE A 194 -8.03 6.40 -4.55
N VAL A 195 -7.38 7.13 -3.63
CA VAL A 195 -5.90 7.17 -3.55
C VAL A 195 -5.36 6.13 -2.56
N PHE A 196 -5.80 6.22 -1.31
CA PHE A 196 -5.29 5.37 -0.22
C PHE A 196 -6.37 4.58 0.51
N GLY A 197 -7.65 4.89 0.29
CA GLY A 197 -8.71 4.36 1.16
C GLY A 197 -9.05 2.89 0.89
N PRO A 198 -9.77 2.24 1.80
CA PRO A 198 -10.12 0.84 1.68
C PRO A 198 -11.16 0.61 0.58
N TRP A 199 -11.30 -0.66 0.20
CA TRP A 199 -12.46 -1.11 -0.54
C TRP A 199 -13.73 -0.93 0.31
N ILE A 200 -14.78 -0.40 -0.32
CA ILE A 200 -16.13 -0.27 0.23
C ILE A 200 -17.13 -0.81 -0.78
N SER A 201 -18.25 -1.36 -0.31
CA SER A 201 -19.33 -1.82 -1.20
C SER A 201 -20.03 -0.64 -1.88
N PHE A 202 -20.74 -0.93 -2.99
CA PHE A 202 -21.55 0.08 -3.67
C PHE A 202 -22.66 0.64 -2.76
N HIS A 203 -23.28 -0.22 -1.95
CA HIS A 203 -24.30 0.18 -0.97
C HIS A 203 -23.75 1.16 0.07
N SER A 204 -22.60 0.85 0.67
CA SER A 204 -21.94 1.72 1.65
C SER A 204 -21.56 3.08 1.06
N TYR A 205 -21.18 3.12 -0.23
CA TYR A 205 -20.96 4.38 -0.93
C TYR A 205 -22.24 5.21 -1.08
N LEU A 206 -23.37 4.60 -1.46
CA LEU A 206 -24.65 5.31 -1.56
C LEU A 206 -25.07 5.91 -0.21
N GLN A 207 -24.89 5.16 0.89
CA GLN A 207 -25.15 5.65 2.25
C GLN A 207 -24.20 6.79 2.66
N ALA A 208 -22.94 6.75 2.23
CA ALA A 208 -21.99 7.85 2.48
C ALA A 208 -22.46 9.14 1.78
N VAL A 209 -22.92 9.04 0.53
CA VAL A 209 -23.42 10.16 -0.28
C VAL A 209 -24.74 10.73 0.25
N GLN A 210 -25.58 9.93 0.90
CA GLN A 210 -26.81 10.44 1.55
C GLN A 210 -26.49 11.53 2.58
N GLY A 211 -25.35 11.43 3.28
CA GLY A 211 -24.78 12.53 4.07
C GLY A 211 -25.32 12.60 5.50
N HIS A 212 -25.10 11.55 6.29
CA HIS A 212 -25.41 11.50 7.73
C HIS A 212 -24.86 12.70 8.52
N PRO A 213 -25.51 13.12 9.62
CA PRO A 213 -25.06 14.25 10.43
C PRO A 213 -23.67 14.03 11.01
N LEU A 214 -22.93 15.13 11.19
CA LEU A 214 -21.62 15.08 11.84
C LEU A 214 -21.83 14.78 13.33
N SER A 215 -21.28 13.66 13.79
CA SER A 215 -21.37 13.27 15.20
C SER A 215 -20.02 13.46 15.92
N ARG A 216 -20.05 13.53 17.25
CA ARG A 216 -18.81 13.55 18.05
C ARG A 216 -18.01 12.26 17.90
N GLN A 217 -18.70 11.12 17.81
CA GLN A 217 -18.09 9.81 17.60
C GLN A 217 -17.35 9.73 16.25
N TRP A 218 -17.92 10.32 15.19
CA TRP A 218 -17.26 10.47 13.89
C TRP A 218 -15.93 11.22 14.01
N LEU A 219 -15.95 12.40 14.62
CA LEU A 219 -14.75 13.22 14.78
C LEU A 219 -13.69 12.52 15.64
N GLN A 220 -14.12 11.85 16.72
CA GLN A 220 -13.25 11.04 17.56
C GLN A 220 -12.61 9.89 16.78
N LYS A 221 -13.35 9.19 15.92
CA LYS A 221 -12.82 8.12 15.06
C LYS A 221 -11.80 8.66 14.08
N VAL A 222 -12.09 9.76 13.36
CA VAL A 222 -11.14 10.40 12.44
C VAL A 222 -9.86 10.81 13.17
N ALA A 223 -9.98 11.50 14.31
CA ALA A 223 -8.85 11.94 15.10
C ALA A 223 -7.99 10.77 15.61
N ARG A 224 -8.64 9.69 16.10
CA ARG A 224 -7.96 8.48 16.55
C ARG A 224 -7.22 7.79 15.40
N SER A 225 -7.83 7.61 14.24
CA SER A 225 -7.18 6.98 13.08
C SER A 225 -6.00 7.84 12.58
N LEU A 226 -6.11 9.18 12.55
CA LEU A 226 -4.98 10.06 12.21
C LEU A 226 -3.84 9.98 13.23
N ALA A 227 -4.15 9.94 14.53
CA ALA A 227 -3.15 9.80 15.59
C ALA A 227 -2.40 8.46 15.49
N LEU A 228 -3.12 7.36 15.24
CA LEU A 228 -2.52 6.05 15.02
C LEU A 228 -1.69 5.99 13.74
N ALA A 229 -2.15 6.64 12.67
CA ALA A 229 -1.37 6.77 11.42
C ALA A 229 -0.05 7.50 11.69
N LEU A 230 -0.09 8.65 12.36
CA LEU A 230 1.11 9.41 12.72
C LEU A 230 2.06 8.59 13.61
N LEU A 231 1.52 7.89 14.61
CA LEU A 231 2.31 6.99 15.46
C LEU A 231 3.03 5.92 14.61
N CYS A 232 2.33 5.28 13.67
CA CYS A 232 2.91 4.27 12.80
C CYS A 232 3.96 4.85 11.85
N LEU A 233 3.75 6.06 11.34
CA LEU A 233 4.74 6.78 10.52
C LEU A 233 6.01 7.07 11.32
N VAL A 234 5.88 7.56 12.55
CA VAL A 234 7.03 7.81 13.44
C VAL A 234 7.74 6.50 13.80
N LEU A 235 7.00 5.42 14.08
CA LEU A 235 7.59 4.12 14.40
C LEU A 235 8.39 3.55 13.23
N SER A 236 7.85 3.62 12.01
CA SER A 236 8.49 3.09 10.81
C SER A 236 9.72 3.87 10.35
N THR A 237 9.74 5.20 10.54
CA THR A 237 10.79 6.08 9.99
C THR A 237 11.80 6.58 11.03
N CYS A 238 11.34 6.84 12.25
CA CYS A 238 12.17 7.45 13.29
C CYS A 238 12.58 6.46 14.37
N VAL A 239 11.69 5.57 14.80
CA VAL A 239 12.01 4.66 15.91
C VAL A 239 12.85 3.48 15.44
N GLY A 240 12.50 2.85 14.31
CA GLY A 240 13.29 1.73 13.77
C GLY A 240 14.79 2.06 13.63
N PRO A 241 15.15 3.06 12.81
CA PRO A 241 16.56 3.34 12.51
C PRO A 241 17.38 3.95 13.67
N TYR A 242 16.75 4.67 14.61
CA TYR A 242 17.47 5.37 15.68
C TYR A 242 17.45 4.62 17.01
N LEU A 243 16.39 3.88 17.31
CA LEU A 243 16.17 3.30 18.64
C LEU A 243 16.77 1.89 18.77
N PHE A 244 16.66 1.04 17.74
CA PHE A 244 17.22 -0.32 17.77
C PHE A 244 18.76 -0.35 17.92
N PRO A 245 19.53 0.51 17.22
CA PRO A 245 20.99 0.56 17.41
C PRO A 245 21.42 1.15 18.76
N TYR A 246 20.58 1.97 19.40
CA TYR A 246 20.88 2.62 20.68
C TYR A 246 20.67 1.69 21.88
N PHE A 247 19.57 0.92 21.92
CA PHE A 247 19.28 0.02 23.05
C PHE A 247 19.96 -1.33 23.00
N ILE A 248 20.40 -1.78 21.81
CA ILE A 248 21.08 -3.06 21.64
C ILE A 248 22.50 -2.78 21.12
N PRO A 249 23.47 -2.48 21.99
CA PRO A 249 24.86 -2.38 21.59
C PRO A 249 25.35 -3.75 21.11
N LEU A 250 25.65 -3.84 19.82
CA LEU A 250 26.12 -5.05 19.16
C LEU A 250 27.63 -4.99 19.01
N ASP A 251 28.34 -5.28 20.08
CA ASP A 251 29.75 -5.64 20.00
C ASP A 251 29.85 -7.16 19.81
N GLY A 252 30.57 -7.61 18.77
CA GLY A 252 30.94 -9.02 18.60
C GLY A 252 30.18 -9.83 17.54
N ASP A 253 28.85 -9.98 17.64
CA ASP A 253 28.15 -11.03 16.85
C ASP A 253 27.60 -10.59 15.49
N ARG A 254 28.17 -11.14 14.40
CA ARG A 254 27.75 -10.90 13.01
C ARG A 254 26.34 -11.41 12.73
N LEU A 255 25.95 -12.54 13.32
CA LEU A 255 24.63 -13.16 13.13
C LEU A 255 23.52 -12.36 13.81
N LEU A 256 23.70 -11.99 15.08
CA LEU A 256 22.73 -11.18 15.83
C LEU A 256 22.47 -9.83 15.15
N ARG A 257 23.54 -9.18 14.65
CA ARG A 257 23.43 -7.94 13.87
C ARG A 257 22.66 -8.11 12.56
N LYS A 258 22.79 -9.25 11.88
CA LYS A 258 22.03 -9.55 10.66
C LYS A 258 20.54 -9.70 10.98
N TRP A 259 20.20 -10.47 12.01
CA TRP A 259 18.80 -10.68 12.42
C TRP A 259 18.14 -9.41 12.93
N LEU A 260 18.85 -8.59 13.71
CA LEU A 260 18.31 -7.31 14.19
C LEU A 260 18.04 -6.32 13.07
N ARG A 261 18.92 -6.23 12.06
CA ARG A 261 18.65 -5.41 10.87
C ARG A 261 17.48 -5.95 10.05
N ALA A 262 17.33 -7.27 9.96
CA ALA A 262 16.19 -7.89 9.30
C ALA A 262 14.88 -7.57 10.05
N TYR A 263 14.90 -7.65 11.39
CA TYR A 263 13.78 -7.28 12.23
C TYR A 263 13.44 -5.80 12.15
N GLU A 264 14.44 -4.91 12.22
CA GLU A 264 14.27 -3.46 12.00
C GLU A 264 13.59 -3.16 10.66
N SER A 265 14.06 -3.80 9.59
CA SER A 265 13.49 -3.65 8.25
C SER A 265 12.05 -4.18 8.19
N ALA A 266 11.76 -5.31 8.84
CA ALA A 266 10.42 -5.89 8.91
C ALA A 266 9.45 -4.97 9.68
N VAL A 267 9.85 -4.47 10.86
CA VAL A 267 9.07 -3.52 11.66
C VAL A 267 8.81 -2.24 10.86
N SER A 268 9.84 -1.67 10.22
CA SER A 268 9.65 -0.48 9.36
C SER A 268 8.64 -0.74 8.24
N PHE A 269 8.73 -1.89 7.57
CA PHE A 269 7.78 -2.29 6.55
C PHE A 269 6.35 -2.46 7.11
N HIS A 270 6.17 -3.18 8.21
CA HIS A 270 4.87 -3.41 8.83
C HIS A 270 4.19 -2.11 9.26
N PHE A 271 4.90 -1.26 10.00
CA PHE A 271 4.37 0.01 10.48
C PHE A 271 4.12 1.01 9.34
N SER A 272 4.86 0.94 8.24
CA SER A 272 4.53 1.75 7.05
C SER A 272 3.21 1.32 6.40
N ASN A 273 2.88 0.03 6.44
CA ASN A 273 1.59 -0.48 5.96
C ASN A 273 0.45 -0.12 6.92
N TYR A 274 0.67 -0.22 8.25
CA TYR A 274 -0.32 0.24 9.23
C TYR A 274 -0.58 1.74 9.13
N PHE A 275 0.45 2.55 8.84
CA PHE A 275 0.27 3.97 8.56
C PHE A 275 -0.71 4.19 7.41
N VAL A 276 -0.50 3.52 6.27
CA VAL A 276 -1.43 3.61 5.13
C VAL A 276 -2.81 3.07 5.50
N GLY A 277 -2.90 1.97 6.26
CA GLY A 277 -4.15 1.41 6.76
C GLY A 277 -4.94 2.41 7.62
N PHE A 278 -4.34 3.02 8.63
CA PHE A 278 -5.02 4.02 9.46
C PHE A 278 -5.30 5.33 8.73
N LEU A 279 -4.45 5.74 7.78
CA LEU A 279 -4.73 6.88 6.92
C LEU A 279 -5.94 6.60 6.02
N SER A 280 -6.04 5.39 5.49
CA SER A 280 -7.15 4.92 4.66
C SER A 280 -8.49 4.92 5.43
N GLU A 281 -8.46 4.52 6.70
CA GLU A 281 -9.60 4.65 7.62
C GLU A 281 -9.97 6.12 7.79
N ALA A 282 -8.99 6.97 8.09
CA ALA A 282 -9.22 8.39 8.32
C ALA A 282 -9.83 9.07 7.10
N THR A 283 -9.33 8.83 5.89
CA THR A 283 -9.87 9.46 4.67
C THR A 283 -11.27 8.95 4.33
N ALA A 284 -11.54 7.65 4.49
CA ALA A 284 -12.86 7.08 4.23
C ALA A 284 -13.90 7.57 5.26
N THR A 285 -13.56 7.54 6.56
CA THR A 285 -14.40 8.06 7.63
C THR A 285 -14.62 9.56 7.50
N LEU A 286 -13.58 10.34 7.18
CA LEU A 286 -13.69 11.80 6.97
C LEU A 286 -14.61 12.13 5.79
N ALA A 287 -14.50 11.37 4.69
CA ALA A 287 -15.44 11.45 3.58
C ALA A 287 -16.83 10.90 3.93
N GLY A 288 -17.02 10.25 5.09
CA GLY A 288 -18.32 9.85 5.61
C GLY A 288 -18.76 8.43 5.24
N ALA A 289 -17.82 7.56 4.89
CA ALA A 289 -18.00 6.11 4.72
C ALA A 289 -17.45 5.34 5.93
N GLY A 290 -17.80 4.05 6.04
CA GLY A 290 -17.23 3.19 7.08
C GLY A 290 -17.93 3.30 8.44
N PHE A 291 -19.27 3.29 8.41
CA PHE A 291 -20.11 3.17 9.58
C PHE A 291 -21.04 1.97 9.41
N THR A 292 -21.44 1.39 10.53
CA THR A 292 -22.48 0.37 10.62
C THR A 292 -23.68 1.01 11.33
N GLU A 293 -24.88 0.75 10.80
CA GLU A 293 -26.14 1.24 11.37
C GLU A 293 -27.01 0.05 11.75
N GLU A 294 -27.25 -0.13 13.06
CA GLU A 294 -28.15 -1.16 13.58
C GLU A 294 -29.17 -0.51 14.53
N LYS A 295 -30.48 -0.64 14.22
CA LYS A 295 -31.59 -0.16 15.08
C LYS A 295 -31.40 1.28 15.57
N ASP A 296 -31.15 2.21 14.65
CA ASP A 296 -30.88 3.63 14.90
C ASP A 296 -29.59 3.95 15.68
N HIS A 297 -28.76 2.94 15.98
CA HIS A 297 -27.41 3.14 16.50
C HIS A 297 -26.39 3.16 15.38
N LEU A 298 -25.75 4.32 15.18
CA LEU A 298 -24.71 4.51 14.18
C LEU A 298 -23.34 4.44 14.85
N GLU A 299 -22.55 3.43 14.50
CA GLU A 299 -21.18 3.25 14.98
C GLU A 299 -20.17 3.46 13.84
N TRP A 300 -19.10 4.20 14.12
CA TRP A 300 -17.98 4.42 13.18
C TRP A 300 -16.87 3.40 13.44
N ASP A 301 -17.06 2.20 12.90
CA ASP A 301 -16.32 0.98 13.22
C ASP A 301 -15.36 0.50 12.11
N LEU A 302 -15.20 1.27 11.03
CA LEU A 302 -14.28 0.94 9.95
C LEU A 302 -12.86 0.64 10.48
N THR A 303 -12.45 -0.60 10.28
CA THR A 303 -11.16 -1.13 10.70
C THR A 303 -10.47 -1.75 9.48
N VAL A 304 -9.30 -1.24 9.14
CA VAL A 304 -8.53 -1.68 7.98
C VAL A 304 -7.46 -2.68 8.38
N SER A 305 -6.82 -2.49 9.53
CA SER A 305 -5.76 -3.38 10.01
C SER A 305 -5.87 -3.59 11.53
N LYS A 306 -5.46 -4.76 12.01
CA LYS A 306 -5.33 -5.07 13.45
C LYS A 306 -3.87 -5.41 13.78
N PRO A 307 -3.01 -4.40 14.07
CA PRO A 307 -1.56 -4.61 14.25
C PRO A 307 -1.20 -5.66 15.30
N LEU A 308 -1.91 -5.70 16.44
CA LEU A 308 -1.63 -6.67 17.51
C LEU A 308 -1.77 -8.13 17.03
N ASN A 309 -2.79 -8.42 16.22
CA ASN A 309 -3.04 -9.75 15.68
C ASN A 309 -2.02 -10.14 14.60
N VAL A 310 -1.32 -9.16 14.03
CA VAL A 310 -0.29 -9.37 13.01
C VAL A 310 1.09 -9.55 13.65
N GLU A 311 1.42 -8.71 14.63
CA GLU A 311 2.73 -8.77 15.32
C GLU A 311 2.80 -9.88 16.37
N LEU A 312 1.66 -10.22 17.00
CA LEU A 312 1.54 -11.30 17.99
C LEU A 312 0.46 -12.31 17.56
N PRO A 313 0.62 -12.97 16.40
CA PRO A 313 -0.38 -13.87 15.86
C PRO A 313 -0.41 -15.20 16.62
N ARG A 314 -1.60 -15.78 16.80
CA ARG A 314 -1.74 -17.18 17.22
C ARG A 314 -1.51 -18.16 16.08
N SER A 315 -1.64 -17.71 14.83
CA SER A 315 -1.41 -18.50 13.62
C SER A 315 -1.17 -17.64 12.37
N MET A 316 -0.57 -18.20 11.33
CA MET A 316 -0.34 -17.49 10.06
C MET A 316 -1.62 -17.06 9.34
N VAL A 317 -2.73 -17.76 9.56
CA VAL A 317 -4.03 -17.38 8.99
C VAL A 317 -4.52 -16.06 9.60
N GLU A 318 -4.26 -15.84 10.90
CA GLU A 318 -4.61 -14.61 11.59
C GLU A 318 -3.84 -13.40 11.04
N VAL A 319 -2.56 -13.58 10.69
CA VAL A 319 -1.74 -12.56 10.03
C VAL A 319 -2.37 -12.12 8.71
N VAL A 320 -2.67 -13.07 7.81
CA VAL A 320 -3.18 -12.79 6.46
C VAL A 320 -4.59 -12.17 6.49
N THR A 321 -5.39 -12.49 7.50
CA THR A 321 -6.77 -11.98 7.65
C THR A 321 -6.87 -10.69 8.47
N SER A 322 -5.80 -10.30 9.17
CA SER A 322 -5.76 -9.11 10.03
C SER A 322 -4.94 -7.94 9.45
N TRP A 323 -4.17 -8.18 8.38
CA TRP A 323 -3.32 -7.17 7.75
C TRP A 323 -4.11 -6.11 6.97
N ASN A 324 -5.08 -6.54 6.17
CA ASN A 324 -5.94 -5.66 5.36
C ASN A 324 -7.34 -6.27 5.29
N LEU A 325 -8.16 -5.97 6.31
CA LEU A 325 -9.50 -6.54 6.47
C LEU A 325 -10.40 -6.30 5.25
N PRO A 326 -10.49 -5.09 4.66
CA PRO A 326 -11.31 -4.85 3.47
C PRO A 326 -10.92 -5.74 2.28
N MET A 327 -9.62 -5.92 2.05
CA MET A 327 -9.13 -6.83 0.99
C MET A 327 -9.46 -8.29 1.33
N SER A 328 -9.25 -8.73 2.57
CA SER A 328 -9.56 -10.10 3.00
C SER A 328 -11.06 -10.40 2.88
N HIS A 329 -11.93 -9.46 3.28
CA HIS A 329 -13.38 -9.58 3.11
C HIS A 329 -13.79 -9.60 1.64
N TRP A 330 -13.18 -8.75 0.81
CA TRP A 330 -13.43 -8.73 -0.63
C TRP A 330 -13.03 -10.06 -1.29
N LEU A 331 -11.82 -10.56 -1.02
CA LEU A 331 -11.33 -11.86 -1.50
C LEU A 331 -12.27 -12.99 -1.08
N ASN A 332 -12.72 -12.99 0.19
CA ASN A 332 -13.65 -14.00 0.67
C ASN A 332 -15.00 -13.94 -0.09
N ASN A 333 -15.58 -12.75 -0.21
CA ASN A 333 -16.94 -12.57 -0.75
C ASN A 333 -17.03 -12.69 -2.27
N TYR A 334 -16.02 -12.22 -3.00
CA TYR A 334 -16.07 -12.11 -4.46
C TYR A 334 -15.17 -13.09 -5.21
N VAL A 335 -14.17 -13.67 -4.54
CA VAL A 335 -13.28 -14.67 -5.13
C VAL A 335 -13.55 -16.05 -4.54
N PHE A 336 -13.31 -16.22 -3.24
CA PHE A 336 -13.39 -17.52 -2.57
C PHE A 336 -14.80 -18.13 -2.65
N LYS A 337 -15.84 -17.42 -2.21
CA LYS A 337 -17.23 -17.94 -2.24
C LYS A 337 -17.71 -18.28 -3.66
N ASN A 338 -17.27 -17.53 -4.67
CA ASN A 338 -17.59 -17.81 -6.06
C ASN A 338 -16.81 -19.03 -6.59
N ALA A 339 -15.56 -19.21 -6.16
CA ALA A 339 -14.71 -20.34 -6.51
C ALA A 339 -15.03 -21.63 -5.74
N LEU A 340 -15.81 -21.58 -4.65
CA LEU A 340 -16.24 -22.77 -3.88
C LEU A 340 -16.95 -23.83 -4.73
N ARG A 341 -17.57 -23.42 -5.84
CA ARG A 341 -18.18 -24.35 -6.82
C ARG A 341 -17.17 -25.32 -7.43
N LEU A 342 -15.87 -25.00 -7.38
CA LEU A 342 -14.76 -25.82 -7.87
C LEU A 342 -14.11 -26.69 -6.78
N GLY A 343 -14.65 -26.67 -5.55
CA GLY A 343 -14.10 -27.34 -4.36
C GLY A 343 -13.22 -26.44 -3.49
N THR A 344 -13.08 -26.81 -2.22
CA THR A 344 -12.39 -25.99 -1.20
C THR A 344 -10.93 -25.72 -1.54
N PHE A 345 -10.18 -26.74 -1.96
CA PHE A 345 -8.77 -26.61 -2.31
C PHE A 345 -8.57 -25.65 -3.50
N SER A 346 -9.33 -25.85 -4.58
CA SER A 346 -9.33 -24.97 -5.76
C SER A 346 -9.70 -23.54 -5.40
N ALA A 347 -10.69 -23.35 -4.51
CA ALA A 347 -11.10 -22.02 -4.07
C ALA A 347 -10.00 -21.30 -3.29
N VAL A 348 -9.26 -22.00 -2.42
CA VAL A 348 -8.09 -21.45 -1.72
C VAL A 348 -7.02 -21.04 -2.73
N LEU A 349 -6.67 -21.92 -3.67
CA LEU A 349 -5.64 -21.65 -4.68
C LEU A 349 -6.01 -20.44 -5.56
N VAL A 350 -7.25 -20.38 -6.06
CA VAL A 350 -7.75 -19.24 -6.85
C VAL A 350 -7.73 -17.94 -6.05
N THR A 351 -8.06 -18.00 -4.75
CA THR A 351 -8.04 -16.81 -3.88
C THR A 351 -6.63 -16.26 -3.69
N TYR A 352 -5.65 -17.14 -3.41
CA TYR A 352 -4.24 -16.74 -3.31
C TYR A 352 -3.67 -16.25 -4.66
N ALA A 353 -4.03 -16.92 -5.76
CA ALA A 353 -3.64 -16.50 -7.09
C ALA A 353 -4.19 -15.11 -7.45
N ALA A 354 -5.48 -14.85 -7.18
CA ALA A 354 -6.11 -13.55 -7.40
C ALA A 354 -5.45 -12.46 -6.56
N SER A 355 -5.17 -12.73 -5.28
CA SER A 355 -4.44 -11.82 -4.41
C SER A 355 -3.04 -11.50 -4.96
N ALA A 356 -2.28 -12.51 -5.39
CA ALA A 356 -0.94 -12.31 -5.95
C ALA A 356 -0.95 -11.53 -7.27
N LEU A 357 -1.93 -11.80 -8.14
CA LEU A 357 -2.07 -11.13 -9.44
C LEU A 357 -2.37 -9.64 -9.30
N LEU A 358 -3.16 -9.24 -8.28
CA LEU A 358 -3.43 -7.83 -7.99
C LEU A 358 -2.19 -7.08 -7.50
N HIS A 359 -1.31 -7.72 -6.72
CA HIS A 359 -0.13 -7.07 -6.13
C HIS A 359 1.13 -7.04 -7.03
N GLY A 360 1.26 -7.86 -8.09
CA GLY A 360 2.34 -7.78 -9.09
C GLY A 360 3.29 -8.98 -9.18
N LEU A 361 4.18 -9.02 -10.19
CA LEU A 361 5.05 -10.17 -10.51
C LEU A 361 6.01 -10.56 -9.37
N GLY A 362 6.50 -9.60 -8.58
CA GLY A 362 7.40 -9.88 -7.45
C GLY A 362 6.70 -10.65 -6.31
N VAL A 363 5.44 -10.32 -6.04
CA VAL A 363 4.59 -11.02 -5.06
C VAL A 363 4.10 -12.36 -5.63
N ARG A 364 3.95 -12.49 -6.95
CA ARG A 364 3.63 -13.77 -7.61
C ARG A 364 4.71 -14.83 -7.36
N ALA A 365 5.98 -14.49 -7.53
CA ALA A 365 7.08 -15.43 -7.28
C ALA A 365 7.15 -15.86 -5.80
N LEU A 366 6.97 -14.92 -4.88
CA LEU A 366 6.99 -15.17 -3.45
C LEU A 366 5.77 -15.98 -2.97
N ASN A 367 4.57 -15.67 -3.47
CA ASN A 367 3.34 -16.40 -3.13
C ASN A 367 3.27 -17.77 -3.81
N LEU A 368 3.83 -17.94 -5.01
CA LEU A 368 4.01 -19.28 -5.61
C LEU A 368 4.99 -20.11 -4.80
N LEU A 369 6.08 -19.51 -4.33
CA LEU A 369 7.04 -20.18 -3.46
C LEU A 369 6.41 -20.57 -2.11
N PHE A 370 5.71 -19.65 -1.44
CA PHE A 370 5.03 -19.95 -0.18
C PHE A 370 3.82 -20.87 -0.37
N GLY A 371 3.11 -20.79 -1.49
CA GLY A 371 2.03 -21.71 -1.86
C GLY A 371 2.56 -23.11 -2.12
N ALA A 372 3.67 -23.24 -2.85
CA ALA A 372 4.37 -24.51 -3.05
C ALA A 372 4.90 -25.06 -1.72
N LEU A 373 5.43 -24.21 -0.84
CA LEU A 373 5.88 -24.59 0.50
C LEU A 373 4.71 -25.05 1.38
N ALA A 374 3.55 -24.39 1.32
CA ALA A 374 2.36 -24.78 2.07
C ALA A 374 1.76 -26.10 1.53
N ILE A 375 1.73 -26.29 0.21
CA ILE A 375 1.35 -27.56 -0.43
C ILE A 375 2.35 -28.65 -0.05
N PHE A 376 3.65 -28.36 -0.06
CA PHE A 376 4.69 -29.27 0.39
C PHE A 376 4.51 -29.63 1.87
N HIS A 377 4.22 -28.68 2.75
CA HIS A 377 3.93 -28.96 4.17
C HIS A 377 2.64 -29.77 4.38
N LEU A 378 1.58 -29.48 3.62
CA LEU A 378 0.33 -30.25 3.67
C LEU A 378 0.52 -31.66 3.12
N ALA A 379 1.28 -31.83 2.04
CA ALA A 379 1.65 -33.12 1.47
C ALA A 379 2.61 -33.89 2.38
N TYR A 380 3.56 -33.20 3.04
CA TYR A 380 4.52 -33.76 3.98
C TYR A 380 3.85 -34.18 5.29
N LEU A 381 2.92 -33.38 5.83
CA LEU A 381 2.05 -33.80 6.95
C LEU A 381 1.16 -34.97 6.55
N GLY A 382 0.60 -34.94 5.33
CA GLY A 382 -0.15 -36.06 4.76
C GLY A 382 0.68 -37.34 4.59
N SER A 383 1.97 -37.22 4.25
CA SER A 383 2.89 -38.35 4.14
C SER A 383 3.50 -38.78 5.47
N LEU A 384 3.59 -37.89 6.47
CA LEU A 384 4.06 -38.23 7.83
C LEU A 384 3.08 -39.14 8.58
N PHE A 385 1.80 -39.10 8.23
CA PHE A 385 0.80 -40.06 8.72
C PHE A 385 0.81 -41.40 7.96
N ASP A 386 1.61 -41.52 6.90
CA ASP A 386 1.75 -42.72 6.07
C ASP A 386 3.17 -43.31 6.13
N VAL A 387 4.02 -42.81 7.04
CA VAL A 387 5.37 -43.33 7.26
C VAL A 387 5.55 -43.60 8.75
N ASP A 388 5.10 -44.80 9.14
CA ASP A 388 5.73 -45.53 10.21
C ASP A 388 7.11 -46.02 9.71
N VAL A 389 8.13 -45.73 10.52
CA VAL A 389 9.43 -46.41 10.64
C VAL A 389 10.60 -46.00 9.70
N ASP A 390 11.65 -45.55 10.39
CA ASP A 390 13.10 -45.62 10.17
C ASP A 390 13.92 -44.50 9.48
N ASP A 391 14.72 -43.91 10.37
CA ASP A 391 16.18 -43.72 10.34
C ASP A 391 16.81 -42.42 9.80
N THR A 392 17.78 -42.05 10.61
CA THR A 392 18.60 -40.85 10.75
C THR A 392 19.50 -40.53 9.55
N THR A 393 19.87 -39.26 9.37
CA THR A 393 21.28 -38.79 9.36
C THR A 393 21.36 -37.28 9.12
N GLU A 394 22.16 -36.62 9.96
CA GLU A 394 22.56 -35.22 9.85
C GLU A 394 23.61 -35.04 8.74
N GLU A 395 23.49 -33.98 7.92
CA GLU A 395 24.65 -33.38 7.25
C GLU A 395 24.64 -31.84 7.36
N GLN A 396 25.67 -31.32 8.03
CA GLN A 396 25.98 -29.90 8.13
C GLN A 396 26.72 -29.40 6.88
N VAL A 397 26.27 -28.31 6.27
CA VAL A 397 26.99 -27.61 5.19
C VAL A 397 27.57 -26.28 5.70
N ARG A 398 28.90 -26.17 5.62
CA ARG A 398 29.72 -24.99 5.95
C ARG A 398 29.86 -24.08 4.73
N TRP A 399 29.70 -22.76 4.90
CA TRP A 399 29.97 -21.74 3.85
C TRP A 399 31.10 -20.78 4.24
N GLY A 400 32.01 -20.50 3.30
CA GLY A 400 33.15 -19.58 3.44
C GLY A 400 32.81 -18.10 3.14
N PRO A 401 33.71 -17.13 3.43
CA PRO A 401 33.39 -15.70 3.43
C PRO A 401 33.93 -14.91 2.22
N GLY A 402 33.13 -13.95 1.74
CA GLY A 402 33.51 -12.84 0.83
C GLY A 402 32.22 -12.27 0.19
N LEU A 403 31.97 -10.99 -0.05
CA LEU A 403 32.69 -9.72 -0.04
C LEU A 403 31.76 -8.64 0.58
N GLY A 404 32.32 -7.53 1.07
CA GLY A 404 31.56 -6.38 1.62
C GLY A 404 31.14 -5.33 0.60
N ILE A 405 30.11 -4.52 0.92
CA ILE A 405 29.72 -3.28 0.21
C ILE A 405 29.21 -2.21 1.21
N THR A 406 29.46 -0.95 0.84
CA THR A 406 29.47 0.35 1.54
C THR A 406 28.11 1.10 1.65
N LYS A 407 28.11 2.20 2.44
CA LYS A 407 27.00 3.08 2.87
C LYS A 407 26.17 3.74 1.74
N GLY A 408 24.83 3.64 1.87
CA GLY A 408 23.96 4.80 2.20
C GLY A 408 23.18 5.53 1.09
N ARG A 409 21.84 5.48 1.17
CA ARG A 409 20.91 6.60 0.90
C ARG A 409 19.54 6.31 1.56
N CYS A 410 18.99 7.23 2.37
CA CYS A 410 17.60 7.19 2.83
C CYS A 410 16.67 7.45 1.65
N GLY A 411 15.62 6.64 1.50
CA GLY A 411 14.64 6.74 0.41
C GLY A 411 13.70 7.95 0.56
N GLN A 412 13.13 8.38 -0.57
CA GLN A 412 11.99 9.30 -0.62
C GLN A 412 10.68 8.49 -0.57
N LEU A 413 9.71 8.97 0.21
CA LEU A 413 8.31 8.52 0.13
C LEU A 413 7.74 8.86 -1.24
N VAL A 414 7.53 7.84 -2.07
CA VAL A 414 6.80 7.95 -3.34
C VAL A 414 5.51 7.16 -3.19
N GLY A 415 4.40 7.76 -3.60
CA GLY A 415 3.03 7.34 -3.28
C GLY A 415 2.68 5.85 -3.45
N ALA A 416 1.64 5.46 -2.70
CA ALA A 416 0.99 4.15 -2.60
C ALA A 416 1.83 3.01 -2.02
N GLY A 417 2.00 3.00 -0.69
CA GLY A 417 2.07 1.77 0.13
C GLY A 417 3.13 0.70 -0.19
N LEU A 418 4.09 0.99 -1.06
CA LEU A 418 5.19 0.08 -1.39
C LEU A 418 6.50 0.81 -1.13
N TYR A 419 7.13 0.47 0.00
CA TYR A 419 8.57 0.61 0.11
C TYR A 419 9.19 -0.34 -0.91
N LEU A 420 9.43 0.13 -2.13
CA LEU A 420 10.32 -0.57 -3.06
C LEU A 420 11.75 -0.29 -2.61
N ALA A 421 12.38 -1.28 -1.97
CA ALA A 421 13.83 -1.35 -1.98
C ALA A 421 14.25 -1.32 -3.46
N GLN A 422 15.06 -0.33 -3.86
CA GLN A 422 15.57 -0.28 -5.23
C GLN A 422 16.27 -1.60 -5.57
N PRO A 423 16.07 -2.18 -6.77
CA PRO A 423 16.90 -3.28 -7.22
C PRO A 423 18.34 -2.80 -7.29
N MET A 424 19.24 -3.57 -6.69
CA MET A 424 20.68 -3.37 -6.78
C MET A 424 21.06 -3.62 -8.24
N LEU A 425 21.19 -2.56 -9.06
CA LEU A 425 21.74 -2.66 -10.41
C LEU A 425 23.22 -3.03 -10.27
N LEU A 426 23.52 -4.31 -10.49
CA LEU A 426 24.87 -4.77 -10.82
C LEU A 426 25.29 -4.08 -12.12
N ASN A 427 26.27 -3.18 -12.04
CA ASN A 427 26.90 -2.63 -13.24
C ASN A 427 27.92 -3.65 -13.77
N PRO A 428 27.89 -4.03 -15.06
CA PRO A 428 28.84 -4.97 -15.63
C PRO A 428 30.08 -4.21 -16.11
N SER A 429 31.17 -4.24 -15.34
CA SER A 429 32.47 -3.83 -15.87
C SER A 429 33.62 -4.33 -14.99
N PHE A 430 34.01 -5.59 -15.20
CA PHE A 430 35.39 -6.01 -14.96
C PHE A 430 35.82 -6.92 -16.12
N SER A 431 36.38 -6.29 -17.15
CA SER A 431 37.22 -6.93 -18.15
C SER A 431 38.54 -7.30 -17.50
N LEU A 432 38.79 -8.61 -17.37
CA LEU A 432 40.10 -9.18 -17.08
C LEU A 432 41.07 -8.80 -18.22
N HIS A 433 42.10 -8.02 -17.91
CA HIS A 433 43.33 -8.04 -18.67
C HIS A 433 44.40 -8.75 -17.86
N SER A 434 44.83 -9.87 -18.43
CA SER A 434 45.99 -10.68 -18.06
C SER A 434 47.29 -9.87 -18.14
N GLY A 435 48.09 -9.96 -17.09
CA GLY A 435 49.53 -9.72 -17.08
C GLY A 435 50.16 -10.77 -16.18
#